data_AF-A0A7X5DR98-F1
#
_entry.id   AF-A0A7X5DR98-F1
#
_cell.length_a   1.000
_cell.length_b   1.000
_cell.length_c   1.000
_cell.angle_alpha   90.00
_cell.angle_beta   90.00
_cell.angle_gamma   90.00
#
_symmetry.space_group_name_H-M   'P 1'
#
loop_
_entity.id
_entity.type
_entity.pdbx_description
1 polymer ?
#
loop_
_entity_poly.entity_id
_entity_poly.type
_entity_poly.pdbx_seq_one_letter_code
_entity_poly.pdbx_strand_id
1 'polypeptide(L)'
;MLAAVLTVLGYCYGYRVSDTNYFQDEVTDYYRYYNEQPKKYYHSQQGAAYPFAYNEKCSLYEDGLFEVYGIFPRITRFSIFVDCKDKQMIFQDFEIILVFYGEDNRVVGKESSTLHNVKADEIHELKFKCVEGAQYVAVYDISYALMDPDSLLAVYSAYELPARIKGEYCDVTITAPGSNCVAVTGDVKQGYSATISLLNRHYKELEQISISGKSTVNLRRYTDYGLKYCTVLITQGGG
;
A
#
# COMPACT_ATOMS: atom_id res chain seq x y z
N MET A 1 -9.52 37.98 8.21
CA MET A 1 -10.16 36.75 8.73
C MET A 1 -9.83 35.56 7.81
N LEU A 2 -8.54 35.23 7.65
CA LEU A 2 -8.07 34.02 6.93
C LEU A 2 -7.17 33.12 7.80
N ALA A 3 -6.72 33.61 8.96
CA ALA A 3 -5.81 32.91 9.87
C ALA A 3 -6.50 31.87 10.78
N ALA A 4 -7.83 31.94 10.93
CA ALA A 4 -8.58 31.06 11.83
C ALA A 4 -9.01 29.72 11.20
N VAL A 5 -8.95 29.59 9.87
CA VAL A 5 -9.26 28.31 9.19
C VAL A 5 -8.01 27.42 9.10
N LEU A 6 -6.82 28.03 9.04
CA LEU A 6 -5.54 27.31 8.98
C LEU A 6 -5.12 26.67 10.31
N THR A 7 -5.69 27.10 11.44
CA THR A 7 -5.40 26.53 12.77
C THR A 7 -6.24 25.29 13.10
N VAL A 8 -7.33 25.04 12.36
CA VAL A 8 -8.19 23.86 12.57
C VAL A 8 -7.68 22.62 11.80
N LEU A 9 -6.74 22.81 10.86
CA LEU A 9 -6.23 21.75 10.00
C LEU A 9 -4.89 21.13 10.42
N GLY A 10 -4.36 21.46 11.61
CA GLY A 10 -3.20 20.76 12.19
C GLY A 10 -2.11 20.47 11.16
N TYR A 11 -1.51 21.51 10.57
CA TYR A 11 -0.41 21.34 9.62
C TYR A 11 0.77 20.65 10.30
N CYS A 12 0.78 19.32 10.19
CA CYS A 12 1.94 18.48 10.42
C CYS A 12 2.93 18.76 9.29
N TYR A 13 3.99 19.51 9.58
CA TYR A 13 5.12 19.65 8.68
C TYR A 13 5.82 18.28 8.52
N GLY A 14 5.43 17.52 7.51
CA GLY A 14 6.18 16.35 7.07
C GLY A 14 7.35 16.79 6.20
N TYR A 15 8.52 16.99 6.82
CA TYR A 15 9.75 17.24 6.06
C TYR A 15 10.37 15.91 5.60
N ARG A 16 10.44 15.73 4.28
CA ARG A 16 11.62 15.16 3.62
C ARG A 16 12.26 16.21 2.74
N VAL A 17 13.58 16.26 2.78
CA VAL A 17 14.43 17.14 1.99
C VAL A 17 14.26 16.85 0.49
N SER A 18 14.01 17.93 -0.25
CA SER A 18 14.15 18.18 -1.70
C SER A 18 13.00 17.99 -2.69
N ASP A 19 11.90 17.28 -2.43
CA ASP A 19 10.82 17.11 -3.43
C ASP A 19 9.38 17.35 -2.90
N THR A 20 9.22 18.17 -1.86
CA THR A 20 7.94 18.35 -1.15
C THR A 20 6.80 18.89 -2.00
N ASN A 21 7.07 19.75 -2.99
CA ASN A 21 5.99 20.32 -3.79
C ASN A 21 5.34 19.27 -4.69
N TYR A 22 6.14 18.35 -5.26
CA TYR A 22 5.62 17.34 -6.19
C TYR A 22 4.68 16.34 -5.50
N PHE A 23 5.09 15.80 -4.35
CA PHE A 23 4.28 14.80 -3.63
C PHE A 23 3.11 15.43 -2.86
N GLN A 24 3.24 16.67 -2.39
CA GLN A 24 2.11 17.38 -1.77
C GLN A 24 1.02 17.70 -2.79
N ASP A 25 1.39 18.09 -4.01
CA ASP A 25 0.43 18.35 -5.08
C ASP A 25 -0.28 17.04 -5.50
N GLU A 26 0.47 15.93 -5.67
CA GLU A 26 -0.11 14.62 -6.01
C GLU A 26 -1.06 14.09 -4.92
N VAL A 27 -0.68 14.21 -3.64
CA VAL A 27 -1.55 13.81 -2.51
C VAL A 27 -2.76 14.74 -2.39
N THR A 28 -2.62 16.03 -2.67
CA THR A 28 -3.73 17.00 -2.62
C THR A 28 -4.77 16.72 -3.71
N ASP A 29 -4.33 16.43 -4.93
CA ASP A 29 -5.21 16.04 -6.03
C ASP A 29 -5.89 14.70 -5.73
N TYR A 30 -5.14 13.73 -5.20
CA TYR A 30 -5.68 12.46 -4.76
C TYR A 30 -6.67 12.61 -3.59
N TYR A 31 -6.49 13.58 -2.70
CA TYR A 31 -7.42 13.84 -1.59
C TYR A 31 -8.82 14.21 -2.09
N ARG A 32 -8.91 15.05 -3.14
CA ARG A 32 -10.20 15.39 -3.75
C ARG A 32 -10.85 14.15 -4.34
N TYR A 33 -10.08 13.41 -5.14
CA TYR A 33 -10.51 12.16 -5.76
C TYR A 33 -11.03 11.15 -4.71
N TYR A 34 -10.24 10.86 -3.67
CA TYR A 34 -10.57 9.90 -2.61
C TYR A 34 -11.91 10.19 -1.92
N ASN A 35 -12.24 11.46 -1.72
CA ASN A 35 -13.50 11.85 -1.06
C ASN A 35 -14.74 11.68 -1.94
N GLU A 36 -14.57 11.60 -3.25
CA GLU A 36 -15.66 11.42 -4.23
C GLU A 36 -15.91 9.94 -4.55
N GLN A 37 -15.00 9.04 -4.19
CA GLN A 37 -15.07 7.61 -4.54
C GLN A 37 -15.60 6.71 -3.41
N PRO A 38 -16.17 5.54 -3.77
CA PRO A 38 -16.39 4.46 -2.83
C PRO A 38 -15.04 3.95 -2.26
N LYS A 39 -14.82 4.16 -0.96
CA LYS A 39 -13.58 3.81 -0.25
C LYS A 39 -13.30 2.31 -0.20
N LYS A 40 -14.35 1.51 -0.25
CA LYS A 40 -14.30 0.06 -0.27
C LYS A 40 -15.25 -0.44 -1.33
N TYR A 41 -14.84 -1.52 -1.96
CA TYR A 41 -15.64 -2.23 -2.92
C TYR A 41 -15.53 -3.71 -2.64
N TYR A 42 -16.67 -4.38 -2.72
CA TYR A 42 -16.76 -5.81 -2.64
C TYR A 42 -17.79 -6.27 -3.65
N HIS A 43 -17.35 -7.07 -4.60
CA HIS A 43 -18.23 -7.75 -5.53
C HIS A 43 -18.02 -9.24 -5.39
N SER A 44 -19.06 -9.91 -4.90
CA SER A 44 -19.13 -11.37 -4.88
C SER A 44 -20.17 -11.81 -5.88
N GLN A 45 -19.71 -12.54 -6.88
CA GLN A 45 -20.60 -13.19 -7.81
C GLN A 45 -19.91 -14.44 -8.31
N GLN A 46 -20.61 -15.57 -8.35
CA GLN A 46 -20.19 -16.64 -9.24
C GLN A 46 -20.31 -16.10 -10.67
N GLY A 47 -19.19 -15.59 -11.20
CA GLY A 47 -19.07 -15.27 -12.61
C GLY A 47 -19.31 -16.51 -13.46
N ALA A 48 -19.53 -16.31 -14.75
CA ALA A 48 -19.56 -17.44 -15.68
C ALA A 48 -18.24 -18.22 -15.57
N ALA A 49 -18.32 -19.55 -15.59
CA ALA A 49 -17.14 -20.39 -15.63
C ALA A 49 -16.65 -20.47 -17.07
N TYR A 50 -15.39 -20.12 -17.29
CA TYR A 50 -14.75 -20.14 -18.60
C TYR A 50 -13.80 -21.32 -18.70
N PRO A 51 -13.68 -21.98 -19.86
CA PRO A 51 -12.69 -23.03 -20.05
C PRO A 51 -11.30 -22.52 -19.69
N PHE A 52 -10.57 -23.28 -18.88
CA PHE A 52 -9.18 -23.03 -18.52
C PHE A 52 -8.24 -23.44 -19.67
N ALA A 53 -8.54 -22.92 -20.86
CA ALA A 53 -7.75 -23.06 -22.07
C ALA A 53 -6.87 -21.82 -22.25
N TYR A 54 -5.77 -21.96 -22.98
CA TYR A 54 -4.94 -20.82 -23.36
C TYR A 54 -5.76 -19.84 -24.21
N ASN A 55 -6.13 -18.69 -23.65
CA ASN A 55 -6.88 -17.66 -24.35
C ASN A 55 -6.57 -16.28 -23.76
N GLU A 56 -5.75 -15.50 -24.45
CA GLU A 56 -5.32 -14.16 -24.04
C GLU A 56 -6.42 -13.09 -24.10
N LYS A 57 -7.56 -13.37 -24.73
CA LYS A 57 -8.59 -12.36 -25.05
C LYS A 57 -9.97 -12.65 -24.46
N CYS A 58 -10.09 -13.66 -23.61
CA CYS A 58 -11.37 -13.97 -22.98
C CYS A 58 -11.62 -13.01 -21.81
N SER A 59 -12.67 -12.21 -21.88
CA SER A 59 -13.16 -11.47 -20.71
C SER A 59 -13.78 -12.46 -19.73
N LEU A 60 -13.26 -12.51 -18.51
CA LEU A 60 -13.70 -13.39 -17.41
C LEU A 60 -14.67 -12.67 -16.48
N TYR A 61 -14.52 -11.35 -16.38
CA TYR A 61 -15.33 -10.47 -15.57
C TYR A 61 -15.19 -9.05 -16.13
N GLU A 62 -16.29 -8.33 -16.24
CA GLU A 62 -16.27 -6.92 -16.57
C GLU A 62 -17.36 -6.18 -15.79
N ASP A 63 -17.01 -5.07 -15.17
CA ASP A 63 -17.95 -4.12 -14.58
C ASP A 63 -17.60 -2.67 -14.97
N GLY A 64 -18.14 -1.69 -14.24
CA GLY A 64 -17.85 -0.27 -14.48
C GLY A 64 -16.42 0.16 -14.12
N LEU A 65 -15.69 -0.63 -13.32
CA LEU A 65 -14.38 -0.28 -12.75
C LEU A 65 -13.25 -1.15 -13.30
N PHE A 66 -13.52 -2.43 -13.58
CA PHE A 66 -12.51 -3.41 -13.94
C PHE A 66 -12.95 -4.25 -15.14
N GLU A 67 -11.96 -4.67 -15.92
CA GLU A 67 -12.06 -5.87 -16.74
C GLU A 67 -10.98 -6.85 -16.29
N VAL A 68 -11.38 -8.08 -15.97
CA VAL A 68 -10.46 -9.20 -15.76
C VAL A 68 -10.53 -10.08 -16.98
N TYR A 69 -9.42 -10.26 -17.67
CA TYR A 69 -9.39 -10.95 -18.94
C TYR A 69 -8.11 -11.76 -19.14
N GLY A 70 -8.19 -12.70 -20.07
CA GLY A 70 -7.09 -13.53 -20.49
C GLY A 70 -6.72 -14.61 -19.47
N ILE A 71 -6.39 -15.80 -19.97
CA ILE A 71 -5.82 -16.90 -19.19
C ILE A 71 -4.57 -17.36 -19.94
N PHE A 72 -3.41 -17.09 -19.35
CA PHE A 72 -2.11 -17.46 -19.91
C PHE A 72 -1.43 -18.53 -19.04
N PRO A 73 -1.71 -19.82 -19.28
CA PRO A 73 -1.02 -20.90 -18.60
C PRO A 73 0.47 -20.95 -18.98
N ARG A 74 1.31 -21.21 -17.98
CA ARG A 74 2.74 -21.52 -18.07
C ARG A 74 3.00 -22.84 -17.33
N ILE A 75 4.24 -23.34 -17.39
CA ILE A 75 4.59 -24.67 -16.87
C ILE A 75 4.17 -24.88 -15.39
N THR A 76 4.33 -23.87 -14.53
CA THR A 76 4.07 -23.99 -13.08
C THR A 76 3.08 -22.98 -12.52
N ARG A 77 2.57 -22.08 -13.36
CA ARG A 77 1.71 -20.96 -12.98
C ARG A 77 0.85 -20.56 -14.16
N PHE A 78 -0.20 -19.80 -13.92
CA PHE A 78 -0.90 -19.09 -14.99
C PHE A 78 -1.05 -17.61 -14.63
N SER A 79 -1.28 -16.80 -15.65
CA SER A 79 -1.54 -15.38 -15.47
C SER A 79 -2.95 -15.03 -15.96
N ILE A 80 -3.56 -14.07 -15.29
CA ILE A 80 -4.72 -13.31 -15.80
C ILE A 80 -4.31 -11.84 -15.86
N PHE A 81 -5.03 -11.08 -16.66
CA PHE A 81 -4.81 -9.66 -16.83
C PHE A 81 -5.97 -8.87 -16.22
N VAL A 82 -5.66 -7.68 -15.74
CA VAL A 82 -6.62 -6.75 -15.16
C VAL A 82 -6.44 -5.42 -15.89
N ASP A 83 -7.53 -4.85 -16.38
CA ASP A 83 -7.60 -3.47 -16.84
C ASP A 83 -8.48 -2.67 -15.87
N CYS A 84 -7.89 -1.67 -15.23
CA CYS A 84 -8.62 -0.76 -14.36
C CYS A 84 -9.05 0.47 -15.17
N LYS A 85 -10.37 0.67 -15.29
CA LYS A 85 -10.96 1.76 -16.09
C LYS A 85 -10.64 3.15 -15.53
N ASP A 86 -10.50 3.26 -14.21
CA ASP A 86 -10.05 4.47 -13.53
C ASP A 86 -8.61 4.32 -13.03
N LYS A 87 -7.69 5.04 -13.69
CA LYS A 87 -6.25 4.97 -13.43
C LYS A 87 -5.80 5.84 -12.26
N GLN A 88 -6.67 6.67 -11.69
CA GLN A 88 -6.35 7.48 -10.51
C GLN A 88 -6.50 6.70 -9.19
N MET A 89 -7.09 5.49 -9.23
CA MET A 89 -7.25 4.65 -8.06
C MET A 89 -5.89 4.19 -7.52
N ILE A 90 -5.71 4.33 -6.21
CA ILE A 90 -4.58 3.77 -5.48
C ILE A 90 -5.14 2.81 -4.44
N PHE A 91 -4.82 1.53 -4.58
CA PHE A 91 -5.34 0.49 -3.71
C PHE A 91 -4.44 0.31 -2.49
N GLN A 92 -5.02 0.44 -1.30
CA GLN A 92 -4.41 -0.03 -0.06
C GLN A 92 -4.26 -1.56 -0.13
N ASP A 93 -5.37 -2.22 -0.47
CA ASP A 93 -5.47 -3.65 -0.68
C ASP A 93 -6.33 -3.88 -1.92
N PHE A 94 -5.89 -4.78 -2.80
CA PHE A 94 -6.64 -5.25 -3.96
C PHE A 94 -6.56 -6.78 -3.98
N GLU A 95 -7.69 -7.46 -3.97
CA GLU A 95 -7.75 -8.92 -3.96
C GLU A 95 -8.69 -9.43 -5.05
N ILE A 96 -8.21 -10.46 -5.78
CA ILE A 96 -9.04 -11.28 -6.67
C ILE A 96 -8.98 -12.72 -6.20
N ILE A 97 -10.15 -13.35 -6.09
CA ILE A 97 -10.32 -14.77 -5.80
C ILE A 97 -10.89 -15.48 -7.02
N LEU A 98 -10.22 -16.56 -7.43
CA LEU A 98 -10.64 -17.45 -8.51
C LEU A 98 -11.10 -18.78 -7.93
N VAL A 99 -12.15 -19.34 -8.52
CA VAL A 99 -12.63 -20.70 -8.24
C VAL A 99 -12.48 -21.55 -9.49
N PHE A 100 -11.97 -22.77 -9.31
CA PHE A 100 -11.73 -23.72 -10.40
C PHE A 100 -12.68 -24.89 -10.31
N TYR A 101 -13.10 -25.38 -11.48
CA TYR A 101 -14.04 -26.49 -11.61
C TYR A 101 -13.44 -27.59 -12.49
N GLY A 102 -13.70 -28.85 -12.13
CA GLY A 102 -13.36 -30.03 -12.94
C GLY A 102 -14.38 -30.29 -14.05
N GLU A 103 -14.22 -31.40 -14.79
CA GLU A 103 -15.12 -31.81 -15.88
C GLU A 103 -16.57 -32.02 -15.44
N ASP A 104 -16.78 -32.43 -14.18
CA ASP A 104 -18.09 -32.67 -13.58
C ASP A 104 -18.72 -31.41 -12.96
N ASN A 105 -18.17 -30.22 -13.25
CA ASN A 105 -18.54 -28.94 -12.65
C ASN A 105 -18.42 -28.88 -11.12
N ARG A 106 -17.66 -29.78 -10.49
CA ARG A 106 -17.33 -29.67 -9.07
C ARG A 106 -16.14 -28.75 -8.86
N VAL A 107 -16.17 -28.01 -7.76
CA VAL A 107 -15.04 -27.17 -7.35
C VAL A 107 -13.85 -28.07 -7.02
N VAL A 108 -12.74 -27.84 -7.70
CA VAL A 108 -11.47 -28.57 -7.49
C VAL A 108 -10.42 -27.72 -6.78
N GLY A 109 -10.61 -26.40 -6.71
CA GLY A 109 -9.73 -25.54 -5.94
C GLY A 109 -10.13 -24.07 -5.97
N LYS A 110 -9.39 -23.28 -5.20
CA LYS A 110 -9.47 -21.82 -5.16
C LYS A 110 -8.08 -21.24 -5.08
N GLU A 111 -7.86 -20.13 -5.75
CA GLU A 111 -6.63 -19.36 -5.61
C GLU A 111 -6.98 -17.88 -5.41
N SER A 112 -6.14 -17.15 -4.69
CA SER A 112 -6.28 -15.71 -4.52
C SER A 112 -4.97 -14.99 -4.83
N SER A 113 -5.09 -13.75 -5.27
CA SER A 113 -3.97 -12.83 -5.42
C SER A 113 -4.32 -11.52 -4.73
N THR A 114 -3.48 -11.12 -3.77
CA THR A 114 -3.62 -9.86 -3.04
C THR A 114 -2.42 -8.97 -3.36
N LEU A 115 -2.71 -7.76 -3.80
CA LEU A 115 -1.75 -6.68 -3.98
C LEU A 115 -1.96 -5.64 -2.89
N HIS A 116 -0.87 -5.02 -2.45
CA HIS A 116 -0.90 -3.98 -1.42
C HIS A 116 -0.22 -2.72 -1.95
N ASN A 117 -0.80 -1.57 -1.64
CA ASN A 117 -0.22 -0.25 -1.91
C ASN A 117 0.18 -0.08 -3.38
N VAL A 118 -0.75 -0.37 -4.30
CA VAL A 118 -0.48 -0.41 -5.75
C VAL A 118 -1.38 0.58 -6.48
N LYS A 119 -0.84 1.26 -7.49
CA LYS A 119 -1.66 2.11 -8.37
C LYS A 119 -2.41 1.24 -9.37
N ALA A 120 -3.61 1.65 -9.75
CA ALA A 120 -4.44 0.87 -10.66
C ALA A 120 -3.80 0.65 -12.04
N ASP A 121 -3.02 1.62 -12.52
CA ASP A 121 -2.26 1.50 -13.76
C ASP A 121 -1.03 0.59 -13.67
N GLU A 122 -0.66 0.11 -12.48
CA GLU A 122 0.42 -0.87 -12.28
C GLU A 122 -0.11 -2.32 -12.19
N ILE A 123 -1.41 -2.51 -12.01
CA ILE A 123 -2.04 -3.83 -11.98
C ILE A 123 -2.31 -4.28 -13.42
N HIS A 124 -1.36 -4.98 -14.03
CA HIS A 124 -1.52 -5.53 -15.37
C HIS A 124 -1.63 -7.05 -15.41
N GLU A 125 -0.79 -7.76 -14.65
CA GLU A 125 -0.68 -9.21 -14.69
C GLU A 125 -0.71 -9.77 -13.27
N LEU A 126 -1.72 -10.59 -12.97
CA LEU A 126 -1.79 -11.34 -11.72
C LEU A 126 -1.38 -12.79 -11.97
N LYS A 127 -0.54 -13.33 -11.08
CA LYS A 127 0.05 -14.67 -11.21
C LYS A 127 -0.52 -15.60 -10.16
N PHE A 128 -0.97 -16.77 -10.61
CA PHE A 128 -1.63 -17.78 -9.78
C PHE A 128 -0.97 -19.14 -9.98
N LYS A 129 -1.09 -20.04 -9.00
CA LYS A 129 -0.62 -21.43 -9.16
C LYS A 129 -1.62 -22.21 -10.00
N CYS A 130 -1.13 -23.14 -10.80
CA CYS A 130 -2.02 -24.07 -11.49
C CYS A 130 -2.72 -24.99 -10.48
N VAL A 131 -4.02 -25.22 -10.68
CA VAL A 131 -4.83 -26.13 -9.85
C VAL A 131 -5.00 -27.46 -10.60
N GLU A 132 -4.62 -28.56 -9.96
CA GLU A 132 -4.72 -29.90 -10.54
C GLU A 132 -6.17 -30.27 -10.84
N GLY A 133 -6.44 -30.82 -12.03
CA GLY A 133 -7.78 -31.21 -12.46
C GLY A 133 -8.70 -30.03 -12.86
N ALA A 134 -8.20 -28.79 -12.87
CA ALA A 134 -8.98 -27.64 -13.31
C ALA A 134 -9.25 -27.67 -14.82
N GLN A 135 -10.54 -27.58 -15.18
CA GLN A 135 -11.03 -27.47 -16.55
C GLN A 135 -11.68 -26.14 -16.84
N TYR A 136 -12.25 -25.51 -15.81
CA TYR A 136 -12.86 -24.19 -15.89
C TYR A 136 -12.40 -23.31 -14.74
N VAL A 137 -12.44 -21.99 -14.96
CA VAL A 137 -12.15 -20.96 -13.97
C VAL A 137 -13.25 -19.91 -13.98
N ALA A 138 -13.61 -19.42 -12.81
CA ALA A 138 -14.50 -18.28 -12.65
C ALA A 138 -13.87 -17.27 -11.69
N VAL A 139 -14.06 -15.99 -11.98
CA VAL A 139 -13.87 -14.94 -10.96
C VAL A 139 -14.98 -15.10 -9.93
N TYR A 140 -14.59 -15.26 -8.67
CA TYR A 140 -15.51 -15.49 -7.56
C TYR A 140 -15.75 -14.20 -6.77
N ASP A 141 -14.66 -13.60 -6.30
CA ASP A 141 -14.72 -12.32 -5.57
C ASP A 141 -13.64 -11.37 -6.11
N ILE A 142 -13.99 -10.10 -6.22
CA ILE A 142 -13.04 -8.99 -6.35
C ILE A 142 -13.33 -8.02 -5.20
N SER A 143 -12.29 -7.65 -4.46
CA SER A 143 -12.42 -6.69 -3.38
C SER A 143 -11.25 -5.72 -3.38
N TYR A 144 -11.52 -4.46 -3.00
CA TYR A 144 -10.47 -3.50 -2.80
C TYR A 144 -10.79 -2.50 -1.68
N ALA A 145 -9.74 -1.92 -1.12
CA ALA A 145 -9.79 -0.73 -0.29
C ALA A 145 -8.93 0.35 -0.95
N LEU A 146 -9.48 1.56 -1.10
CA LEU A 146 -8.70 2.71 -1.53
C LEU A 146 -7.76 3.14 -0.41
N MET A 147 -6.53 3.49 -0.78
CA MET A 147 -5.55 4.06 0.12
C MET A 147 -6.04 5.41 0.63
N ASP A 148 -6.08 5.59 1.94
CA ASP A 148 -6.36 6.91 2.50
C ASP A 148 -5.16 7.85 2.25
N PRO A 149 -5.40 9.16 2.05
CA PRO A 149 -4.33 10.11 1.74
C PRO A 149 -3.22 10.17 2.79
N ASP A 150 -3.51 9.93 4.07
CA ASP A 150 -2.50 9.94 5.14
C ASP A 150 -1.58 8.71 5.02
N SER A 151 -2.14 7.54 4.73
CA SER A 151 -1.39 6.33 4.41
C SER A 151 -0.58 6.49 3.12
N LEU A 152 -1.12 7.16 2.09
CA LEU A 152 -0.37 7.47 0.86
C LEU A 152 0.83 8.36 1.15
N LEU A 153 0.63 9.41 1.96
CA LEU A 153 1.72 10.26 2.41
C LEU A 153 2.76 9.47 3.20
N ALA A 154 2.34 8.52 4.05
CA ALA A 154 3.24 7.63 4.77
C ALA A 154 4.05 6.74 3.80
N VAL A 155 3.43 6.17 2.77
CA VAL A 155 4.11 5.36 1.74
C VAL A 155 5.14 6.19 0.97
N TYR A 156 4.78 7.37 0.50
CA TYR A 156 5.69 8.26 -0.24
C TYR A 156 6.82 8.82 0.64
N SER A 157 6.58 8.98 1.94
CA SER A 157 7.57 9.47 2.90
C SER A 157 8.38 8.36 3.60
N ALA A 158 8.13 7.08 3.31
CA ALA A 158 8.73 5.93 3.98
C ALA A 158 10.13 5.57 3.47
N TYR A 159 11.10 5.49 4.38
CA TYR A 159 12.48 5.08 4.12
C TYR A 159 12.64 3.61 4.50
N GLU A 160 13.30 2.81 3.68
CA GLU A 160 13.68 1.45 4.07
C GLU A 160 14.78 1.48 5.14
N LEU A 161 14.67 0.59 6.13
CA LEU A 161 15.62 0.49 7.22
C LEU A 161 16.83 -0.39 6.86
N PRO A 162 18.04 -0.06 7.32
CA PRO A 162 18.41 1.11 8.13
C PRO A 162 18.39 2.41 7.31
N ALA A 163 18.01 3.52 7.95
CA ALA A 163 17.84 4.81 7.28
C ALA A 163 18.63 5.92 7.99
N ARG A 164 19.15 6.87 7.21
CA ARG A 164 19.61 8.16 7.72
C ARG A 164 18.87 9.29 7.00
N ILE A 165 18.12 10.06 7.77
CA ILE A 165 17.37 11.22 7.32
C ILE A 165 18.11 12.46 7.79
N LYS A 166 18.71 13.19 6.85
CA LYS A 166 19.42 14.44 7.13
C LYS A 166 18.71 15.59 6.42
N GLY A 167 18.40 16.64 7.18
CA GLY A 167 17.82 17.88 6.67
C GLY A 167 18.22 19.09 7.49
N GLU A 168 17.61 20.23 7.15
CA GLU A 168 17.93 21.53 7.78
C GLU A 168 17.64 21.54 9.29
N TYR A 169 16.59 20.82 9.71
CA TYR A 169 16.07 20.85 11.09
C TYR A 169 16.36 19.58 11.88
N CYS A 170 16.87 18.52 11.24
CA CYS A 170 17.18 17.25 11.90
C CYS A 170 18.27 16.43 11.18
N ASP A 171 19.05 15.66 11.94
CA ASP A 171 19.84 14.53 11.44
C ASP A 171 19.48 13.30 12.28
N VAL A 172 18.68 12.40 11.73
CA VAL A 172 18.15 11.21 12.39
C VAL A 172 18.69 9.97 11.70
N THR A 173 19.30 9.08 12.47
CA THR A 173 19.78 7.78 12.03
C THR A 173 18.99 6.69 12.76
N ILE A 174 18.39 5.79 11.99
CA ILE A 174 17.59 4.66 12.47
C ILE A 174 18.29 3.38 12.03
N THR A 175 18.67 2.57 13.01
CA THR A 175 19.34 1.29 12.78
C THR A 175 18.51 0.16 13.35
N ALA A 176 18.53 -0.99 12.68
CA ALA A 176 17.97 -2.24 13.16
C ALA A 176 19.11 -3.22 13.47
N PRO A 177 19.83 -3.07 14.59
CA PRO A 177 21.02 -3.89 14.91
C PRO A 177 20.72 -5.38 15.16
N GLY A 178 19.45 -5.81 15.13
CA GLY A 178 19.03 -7.20 15.19
C GLY A 178 17.52 -7.33 15.01
N SER A 179 16.99 -8.56 14.92
CA SER A 179 15.59 -8.86 14.59
C SER A 179 14.55 -8.20 15.51
N ASN A 180 14.98 -7.77 16.70
CA ASN A 180 14.12 -7.30 17.77
C ASN A 180 14.53 -5.93 18.36
N CYS A 181 15.51 -5.27 17.74
CA CYS A 181 16.12 -4.06 18.26
C CYS A 181 16.10 -2.96 17.21
N VAL A 182 15.62 -1.78 17.61
CA VAL A 182 15.73 -0.54 16.83
C VAL A 182 16.45 0.50 17.69
N ALA A 183 17.42 1.17 17.10
CA ALA A 183 18.08 2.31 17.72
C ALA A 183 17.89 3.54 16.83
N VAL A 184 17.26 4.57 17.39
CA VAL A 184 17.07 5.88 16.79
C VAL A 184 18.03 6.84 17.47
N THR A 185 18.95 7.42 16.71
CA THR A 185 19.82 8.51 17.18
C THR A 185 19.48 9.74 16.37
N GLY A 186 19.14 10.85 17.03
CA GLY A 186 18.83 12.08 16.31
C GLY A 186 19.38 13.32 16.98
N ASP A 187 19.72 14.30 16.15
CA ASP A 187 20.00 15.69 16.52
C ASP A 187 18.94 16.57 15.87
N VAL A 188 18.03 17.12 16.67
CA VAL A 188 16.92 17.98 16.21
C VAL A 188 17.16 19.42 16.67
N LYS A 189 17.06 20.37 15.75
CA LYS A 189 17.28 21.80 15.99
C LYS A 189 16.36 22.31 17.10
N GLN A 190 16.86 23.25 17.92
CA GLN A 190 16.07 23.87 18.98
C GLN A 190 14.77 24.49 18.43
N GLY A 191 13.66 24.27 19.15
CA GLY A 191 12.32 24.70 18.72
C GLY A 191 11.60 23.72 17.79
N TYR A 192 12.23 22.57 17.47
CA TYR A 192 11.64 21.51 16.66
C TYR A 192 11.63 20.18 17.41
N SER A 193 10.73 19.29 17.01
CA SER A 193 10.68 17.89 17.41
C SER A 193 10.55 17.02 16.17
N ALA A 194 11.10 15.81 16.23
CA ALA A 194 10.94 14.80 15.19
C ALA A 194 10.10 13.64 15.72
N THR A 195 9.08 13.26 14.97
CA THR A 195 8.26 12.08 15.22
C THR A 195 8.58 11.04 14.17
N ILE A 196 9.10 9.90 14.61
CA ILE A 196 9.50 8.77 13.79
C ILE A 196 8.46 7.67 13.93
N SER A 197 7.78 7.33 12.84
CA SER A 197 6.88 6.17 12.81
C SER A 197 7.60 4.98 12.19
N LEU A 198 7.64 3.86 12.91
CA LEU A 198 8.19 2.59 12.45
C LEU A 198 7.09 1.78 11.77
N LEU A 199 7.34 1.32 10.54
CA LEU A 199 6.32 0.68 9.70
C LEU A 199 6.71 -0.74 9.31
N ASN A 200 5.71 -1.61 9.17
CA ASN A 200 5.92 -2.95 8.62
C ASN A 200 6.07 -2.92 7.08
N ARG A 201 6.29 -4.09 6.46
CA ARG A 201 6.38 -4.25 4.99
C ARG A 201 5.14 -3.80 4.20
N HIS A 202 4.02 -3.62 4.87
CA HIS A 202 2.75 -3.14 4.31
C HIS A 202 2.50 -1.66 4.64
N TYR A 203 3.51 -0.95 5.15
CA TYR A 203 3.46 0.46 5.56
C TYR A 203 2.52 0.77 6.73
N LYS A 204 2.04 -0.26 7.45
CA LYS A 204 1.26 -0.07 8.67
C LYS A 204 2.18 0.35 9.83
N GLU A 205 1.79 1.39 10.55
CA GLU A 205 2.49 1.85 11.76
C GLU A 205 2.48 0.77 12.85
N LEU A 206 3.67 0.51 13.39
CA LEU A 206 3.91 -0.42 14.49
C LEU A 206 4.22 0.32 15.80
N GLU A 207 4.95 1.43 15.70
CA GLU A 207 5.40 2.23 16.83
C GLU A 207 5.67 3.67 16.37
N GLN A 208 5.48 4.62 17.28
CA GLN A 208 5.84 6.01 17.08
C GLN A 208 6.82 6.49 18.17
N ILE A 209 7.86 7.22 17.77
CA ILE A 209 8.94 7.68 18.63
C ILE A 209 9.10 9.18 18.43
N SER A 210 8.98 9.96 19.50
CA SER A 210 9.25 11.39 19.44
C SER A 210 10.62 11.72 20.05
N ILE A 211 11.40 12.53 19.36
CA ILE A 211 12.71 13.02 19.80
C ILE A 211 12.83 14.54 19.63
N SER A 212 13.61 15.17 20.51
CA SER A 212 13.91 16.61 20.46
C SER A 212 15.33 16.84 20.95
N GLY A 213 16.04 17.82 20.38
CA GLY A 213 17.45 18.03 20.68
C GLY A 213 18.31 16.81 20.30
N LYS A 214 19.43 16.62 21.00
CA LYS A 214 20.29 15.44 20.86
C LYS A 214 19.75 14.31 21.72
N SER A 215 19.39 13.20 21.09
CA SER A 215 18.82 12.06 21.79
C SER A 215 19.13 10.73 21.11
N THR A 216 19.15 9.68 21.93
CA THR A 216 19.23 8.29 21.46
C THR A 216 18.15 7.49 22.17
N VAL A 217 17.28 6.86 21.37
CA VAL A 217 16.21 5.98 21.85
C VAL A 217 16.50 4.57 21.38
N ASN A 218 16.50 3.62 22.32
CA ASN A 218 16.70 2.21 22.02
C ASN A 218 15.43 1.44 22.39
N LEU A 219 14.87 0.73 21.42
CA LEU A 219 13.67 -0.08 21.59
C LEU A 219 14.05 -1.55 21.42
N ARG A 220 13.68 -2.36 22.42
CA ARG A 220 14.05 -3.78 22.52
C ARG A 220 12.81 -4.68 22.68
N ARG A 221 11.78 -4.45 21.86
CA ARG A 221 10.46 -5.09 22.02
C ARG A 221 9.76 -5.47 20.72
N TYR A 222 10.49 -5.63 19.62
CA TYR A 222 9.88 -6.12 18.38
C TYR A 222 10.11 -7.61 18.29
N THR A 223 9.09 -8.42 18.06
CA THR A 223 9.26 -9.81 17.64
C THR A 223 8.94 -9.86 16.17
N ASP A 224 9.96 -9.75 15.32
CA ASP A 224 9.93 -10.04 13.88
C ASP A 224 8.64 -9.59 13.12
N TYR A 225 8.04 -8.46 13.50
CA TYR A 225 6.75 -8.00 12.96
C TYR A 225 6.83 -7.46 11.51
N GLY A 226 7.87 -7.85 10.78
CA GLY A 226 8.10 -7.36 9.43
C GLY A 226 8.39 -5.87 9.38
N LEU A 227 9.00 -5.31 10.43
CA LEU A 227 9.56 -3.95 10.43
C LEU A 227 10.45 -3.80 9.19
N LYS A 228 10.14 -2.81 8.36
CA LYS A 228 10.83 -2.61 7.10
C LYS A 228 11.09 -1.15 6.79
N TYR A 229 10.15 -0.28 7.14
CA TYR A 229 10.24 1.13 6.79
C TYR A 229 10.13 2.04 8.01
N CYS A 230 10.46 3.31 7.82
CA CYS A 230 10.19 4.38 8.77
C CYS A 230 9.82 5.68 8.06
N THR A 231 8.99 6.52 8.68
CA THR A 231 8.75 7.91 8.27
C THR A 231 9.26 8.85 9.35
N VAL A 232 9.58 10.09 8.97
CA VAL A 232 10.00 11.14 9.91
C VAL A 232 9.20 12.40 9.63
N LEU A 233 8.49 12.88 10.65
CA LEU A 233 7.73 14.13 10.66
C LEU A 233 8.48 15.14 11.53
N ILE A 234 8.68 16.37 11.06
CA ILE A 234 9.37 17.43 11.82
C ILE A 234 8.38 18.54 12.15
N THR A 235 8.02 18.67 13.42
CA THR A 235 7.08 19.69 13.88
C THR A 235 7.82 20.80 14.62
N GLN A 236 7.40 22.05 14.38
CA GLN A 236 7.85 23.18 15.18
C GLN A 236 7.03 23.22 16.48
N GLY A 237 7.71 23.10 17.62
CA GLY A 237 7.08 23.26 18.93
C GLY A 237 6.99 24.74 19.31
N GLY A 238 5.77 25.25 19.51
CA GLY A 238 5.56 26.48 20.26
C GLY A 238 5.95 26.24 21.72
N GLY A 239 6.87 27.05 22.24
CA GLY A 239 7.18 27.07 23.68
C GLY A 239 6.01 27.58 24.51
#